data_AF-A0A947R2F4-F1
#
_entry.id   AF-A0A947R2F4-F1
#
_cell.length_a   1.000
_cell.length_b   1.000
_cell.length_c   1.000
_cell.angle_alpha   90.00
_cell.angle_beta   90.00
_cell.angle_gamma   90.00
#
_symmetry.space_group_name_H-M   'P 1'
#
loop_
_entity.id
_entity.type
_entity.pdbx_description
1 polymer ?
#
loop_
_entity_poly.entity_id
_entity_poly.type
_entity_poly.pdbx_seq_one_letter_code
_entity_poly.pdbx_strand_id
1 'polypeptide(L)'
;MRIKTVFRLIFNANPVLTLNIMRYFKPFYNISFICAAILNGLLKTLSREPASFERLSAIYTKDASSGDALKAWPQLGIRLNELKLDKNEYYLFGSQRSSIAAILLSKHSGQYVCVN
;
A
#
# COMPACT_ATOMS: atom_id res chain seq x y z
N MET A 1 -4.32 -18.45 11.04
CA MET A 1 -4.08 -18.05 12.46
C MET A 1 -5.39 -17.51 13.02
N ARG A 2 -5.91 -18.02 14.14
CA ARG A 2 -7.24 -17.62 14.66
C ARG A 2 -7.17 -16.25 15.32
N ILE A 3 -8.01 -15.29 14.89
CA ILE A 3 -8.12 -13.93 15.47
C ILE A 3 -8.29 -13.97 17.00
N LYS A 4 -8.97 -15.01 17.52
CA LYS A 4 -9.17 -15.26 18.95
C LYS A 4 -7.84 -15.39 19.73
N THR A 5 -6.79 -15.92 19.10
CA THR A 5 -5.47 -16.07 19.72
C THR A 5 -4.78 -14.72 19.87
N VAL A 6 -4.88 -13.85 18.87
CA VAL A 6 -4.35 -12.48 18.90
C VAL A 6 -5.06 -11.66 19.99
N PHE A 7 -6.38 -11.77 20.08
CA PHE A 7 -7.17 -11.09 21.11
C PHE A 7 -6.78 -11.52 22.54
N ARG A 8 -6.62 -12.83 22.77
CA ARG A 8 -6.22 -13.37 24.08
C ARG A 8 -4.81 -12.93 24.49
N LEU A 9 -3.90 -12.81 23.52
CA LEU A 9 -2.53 -12.32 23.74
C LEU A 9 -2.49 -10.84 24.10
N ILE A 10 -3.32 -10.00 23.48
CA ILE A 10 -3.42 -8.57 23.77
C ILE A 10 -4.02 -8.32 25.16
N PHE A 11 -5.05 -9.08 25.55
CA PHE A 11 -5.72 -8.91 26.84
C PHE A 11 -4.93 -9.48 28.04
N ASN A 12 -4.00 -10.40 27.82
CA ASN A 12 -3.11 -10.96 28.86
C ASN A 12 -1.65 -10.44 28.74
N ALA A 13 -1.43 -9.33 28.03
CA ALA A 13 -0.13 -9.04 27.45
C ALA A 13 0.97 -8.60 28.43
N ASN A 14 2.11 -9.31 28.35
CA ASN A 14 3.42 -8.73 28.59
C ASN A 14 3.70 -7.66 27.50
N PRO A 15 4.01 -6.41 27.86
CA PRO A 15 4.18 -5.30 26.92
C PRO A 15 5.21 -5.57 25.82
N VAL A 16 6.24 -6.38 26.12
CA VAL A 16 7.31 -6.75 25.17
C VAL A 16 6.77 -7.58 24.01
N LEU A 17 5.84 -8.51 24.30
CA LEU A 17 5.28 -9.39 23.28
C LEU A 17 4.33 -8.64 22.35
N THR A 18 3.54 -7.71 22.90
CA THR A 18 2.68 -6.81 22.10
C THR A 18 3.51 -5.92 21.20
N LEU A 19 4.59 -5.32 21.71
CA LEU A 19 5.54 -4.53 20.90
C LEU A 19 6.14 -5.35 19.75
N ASN A 20 6.55 -6.59 20.02
CA ASN A 20 7.10 -7.48 19.00
C ASN A 20 6.09 -7.84 17.91
N ILE A 21 4.83 -8.13 18.27
CA ILE A 21 3.76 -8.38 17.29
C ILE A 21 3.47 -7.11 16.48
N MET A 22 3.44 -5.94 17.13
CA MET A 22 3.20 -4.67 16.45
C MET A 22 4.25 -4.35 15.38
N ARG A 23 5.49 -4.81 15.58
CA ARG A 23 6.58 -4.67 14.61
C ARG A 23 6.31 -5.38 13.28
N TYR A 24 5.50 -6.44 13.28
CA TYR A 24 5.14 -7.19 12.05
C TYR A 24 3.95 -6.59 11.29
N PHE A 25 3.13 -5.74 11.91
CA PHE A 25 2.01 -5.12 11.19
C PHE A 25 2.49 -4.16 10.11
N LYS A 26 3.51 -3.34 10.38
CA LYS A 26 4.04 -2.38 9.40
C LYS A 26 4.48 -3.03 8.07
N PRO A 27 5.33 -4.08 8.05
CA PRO A 27 5.71 -4.73 6.79
C PRO A 27 4.52 -5.41 6.11
N PHE A 28 3.58 -5.97 6.86
CA PHE A 28 2.36 -6.55 6.30
C PHE A 28 1.48 -5.51 5.60
N TYR A 29 1.27 -4.35 6.21
CA TYR A 29 0.52 -3.24 5.61
C TYR A 29 1.25 -2.66 4.40
N ASN A 30 2.58 -2.57 4.44
CA ASN A 30 3.40 -2.17 3.28
C ASN A 30 3.15 -3.09 2.08
N ILE A 31 3.37 -4.40 2.25
CA ILE A 31 3.21 -5.38 1.16
C ILE A 31 1.77 -5.33 0.63
N SER A 32 0.78 -5.31 1.53
CA SER A 32 -0.62 -5.25 1.15
C SER A 32 -0.95 -3.99 0.33
N PHE A 33 -0.42 -2.84 0.75
CA PHE A 33 -0.57 -1.57 0.04
C PHE A 33 0.05 -1.64 -1.36
N ILE A 34 1.28 -2.14 -1.48
CA ILE A 34 2.00 -2.25 -2.74
C ILE A 34 1.29 -3.20 -3.70
N CYS A 35 0.90 -4.39 -3.24
CA CYS A 35 0.18 -5.36 -4.06
C CYS A 35 -1.11 -4.75 -4.62
N ALA A 36 -1.91 -4.09 -3.80
CA ALA A 36 -3.11 -3.41 -4.26
C ALA A 36 -2.80 -2.25 -5.23
N ALA A 37 -1.73 -1.48 -4.98
CA ALA A 37 -1.31 -0.40 -5.86
C ALA A 37 -0.80 -0.90 -7.23
N ILE A 38 -0.16 -2.08 -7.28
CA ILE A 38 0.24 -2.76 -8.53
C ILE A 38 -0.98 -3.26 -9.29
N LEU A 39 -1.87 -4.00 -8.61
CA LEU A 39 -3.03 -4.64 -9.23
C LEU A 39 -4.01 -3.62 -9.82
N ASN A 40 -4.17 -2.47 -9.16
CA ASN A 40 -5.00 -1.38 -9.66
C ASN A 40 -4.23 -0.42 -10.58
N GLY A 41 -2.94 -0.65 -10.84
CA GLY A 41 -2.16 0.20 -11.75
C GLY A 41 -1.84 1.60 -11.20
N LEU A 42 -2.08 1.87 -9.91
CA LEU A 42 -1.76 3.14 -9.25
C LEU A 42 -0.28 3.49 -9.40
N LEU A 43 0.61 2.49 -9.23
CA LEU A 43 2.04 2.72 -9.37
C LEU A 43 2.43 3.10 -10.81
N LYS A 44 1.76 2.53 -11.82
CA LYS A 44 1.99 2.88 -13.23
C LYS A 44 1.52 4.31 -13.53
N THR A 45 0.42 4.73 -12.93
CA THR A 45 -0.09 6.11 -13.03
C THR A 45 0.91 7.08 -12.42
N LEU A 46 1.27 6.87 -11.15
CA LEU A 46 2.15 7.77 -10.40
C LEU A 46 3.64 7.71 -10.82
N SER A 47 4.07 6.65 -11.52
CA SER A 47 5.42 6.57 -12.09
C SER A 47 5.60 7.45 -13.32
N ARG A 48 4.52 7.78 -14.02
CA ARG A 48 4.57 8.63 -15.21
C ARG A 48 4.55 10.10 -14.81
N GLU A 49 3.61 10.45 -13.95
CA GLU A 49 3.42 11.81 -13.48
C GLU A 49 2.71 11.81 -12.12
N PRO A 50 2.90 12.87 -11.33
CA PRO A 50 2.12 13.09 -10.12
C PRO A 50 0.63 13.20 -10.46
N ALA A 51 -0.24 12.82 -9.52
CA ALA A 51 -1.69 12.90 -9.74
C ALA A 51 -2.41 13.50 -8.53
N SER A 52 -3.38 14.39 -8.79
CA SER A 52 -4.25 14.92 -7.76
C SER A 52 -5.25 13.88 -7.27
N PHE A 53 -5.88 14.13 -6.11
CA PHE A 53 -6.93 13.23 -5.60
C PHE A 53 -8.10 13.12 -6.58
N GLU A 54 -8.50 14.23 -7.21
CA GLU A 54 -9.60 14.29 -8.16
C GLU A 54 -9.30 13.37 -9.35
N ARG A 55 -8.08 13.41 -9.87
CA ARG A 55 -7.65 12.53 -10.96
C ARG A 55 -7.63 11.07 -10.54
N LEU A 56 -7.16 10.76 -9.33
CA LEU A 56 -7.18 9.40 -8.81
C LEU A 56 -8.63 8.90 -8.61
N SER A 57 -9.52 9.76 -8.12
CA SER A 57 -10.94 9.40 -7.94
C SER A 57 -11.64 9.12 -9.26
N ALA A 58 -11.37 9.91 -10.30
CA ALA A 58 -11.92 9.65 -11.63
C ALA A 58 -11.46 8.30 -12.22
N ILE A 59 -10.27 7.82 -11.84
CA ILE A 59 -9.71 6.56 -12.34
C ILE A 59 -10.18 5.35 -11.50
N TYR A 60 -10.29 5.50 -10.18
CA TYR A 60 -10.43 4.37 -9.25
C TYR A 60 -11.80 4.27 -8.56
N THR A 61 -12.60 5.32 -8.57
CA THR A 61 -13.93 5.33 -7.96
C THR A 61 -14.98 4.96 -9.00
N LYS A 62 -15.73 3.90 -8.76
CA LYS A 62 -16.87 3.49 -9.63
C LYS A 62 -18.22 3.99 -9.11
N ASP A 63 -18.29 4.39 -7.84
CA ASP A 63 -19.50 4.71 -7.11
C ASP A 63 -19.21 5.67 -5.94
N ALA A 64 -20.19 6.46 -5.50
CA ALA A 64 -19.96 7.47 -4.46
C ALA A 64 -19.42 6.89 -3.13
N SER A 65 -19.76 5.64 -2.81
CA SER A 65 -19.29 4.93 -1.61
C SER A 65 -17.79 4.61 -1.67
N SER A 66 -17.24 4.31 -2.87
CA SER A 66 -15.80 4.11 -3.03
C SER A 66 -14.99 5.40 -2.96
N GLY A 67 -15.63 6.58 -2.99
CA GLY A 67 -14.95 7.87 -2.87
C GLY A 67 -14.32 8.11 -1.50
N ASP A 68 -15.03 7.80 -0.41
CA ASP A 68 -14.51 7.98 0.95
C ASP A 68 -13.49 6.91 1.32
N ALA A 69 -13.68 5.67 0.86
CA ALA A 69 -12.67 4.62 0.96
C ALA A 69 -11.38 5.02 0.21
N LEU A 70 -11.52 5.64 -0.95
CA LEU A 70 -10.39 6.14 -1.72
C LEU A 70 -9.69 7.30 -1.01
N LYS A 71 -10.36 8.15 -0.22
CA LYS A 71 -9.65 9.19 0.57
C LYS A 71 -8.69 8.59 1.60
N ALA A 72 -9.09 7.50 2.24
CA ALA A 72 -8.26 6.85 3.26
C ALA A 72 -7.03 6.13 2.67
N TRP A 73 -7.13 5.69 1.41
CA TRP A 73 -6.11 4.82 0.81
C TRP A 73 -4.76 5.52 0.52
N PRO A 74 -4.69 6.69 -0.15
CA PRO A 74 -3.45 7.45 -0.32
C PRO A 74 -2.85 7.90 1.02
N GLN A 75 -3.71 8.21 2.01
CA GLN A 75 -3.27 8.58 3.36
C GLN A 75 -2.54 7.42 4.05
N LEU A 76 -2.99 6.17 3.84
CA LEU A 76 -2.24 4.99 4.27
C LEU A 76 -0.87 4.94 3.58
N GLY A 77 -0.81 5.13 2.26
CA GLY A 77 0.46 5.16 1.51
C GLY A 77 1.45 6.20 2.02
N ILE A 78 0.98 7.38 2.44
CA ILE A 78 1.82 8.42 3.05
C ILE A 78 2.37 7.96 4.41
N ARG A 79 1.53 7.40 5.28
CA ARG A 79 1.96 6.89 6.60
C ARG A 79 2.96 5.74 6.49
N LEU A 80 2.86 4.96 5.42
CA LEU A 80 3.76 3.87 5.10
C LEU A 80 5.06 4.33 4.43
N ASN A 81 5.21 5.63 4.13
CA ASN A 81 6.30 6.24 3.36
C ASN A 81 6.41 5.75 1.90
N GLU A 82 5.32 5.23 1.32
CA GLU A 82 5.25 4.81 -0.08
C GLU A 82 4.77 5.93 -1.00
N LEU A 83 4.00 6.87 -0.46
CA LEU A 83 3.52 8.05 -1.15
C LEU A 83 3.98 9.33 -0.44
N LYS A 84 4.06 10.41 -1.19
CA LYS A 84 4.18 11.77 -0.66
C LYS A 84 3.11 12.64 -1.28
N LEU A 85 2.54 13.54 -0.49
CA LEU A 85 1.67 14.61 -0.97
C LEU A 85 2.51 15.89 -1.03
N ASP A 86 2.57 16.52 -2.20
CA ASP A 86 3.17 17.84 -2.40
C ASP A 86 2.31 18.64 -3.36
N LYS A 87 2.08 19.93 -3.09
CA LYS A 87 1.23 20.80 -3.93
C LYS A 87 -0.11 20.17 -4.37
N ASN A 88 -0.79 19.44 -3.48
CA ASN A 88 -2.03 18.69 -3.74
C ASN A 88 -1.93 17.52 -4.73
N GLU A 89 -0.73 17.08 -5.07
CA GLU A 89 -0.49 15.93 -5.92
C GLU A 89 0.22 14.82 -5.16
N TYR A 90 -0.14 13.58 -5.46
CA TYR A 90 0.49 12.40 -4.92
C TYR A 90 1.67 11.99 -5.80
N TYR A 91 2.77 11.64 -5.15
CA TYR A 91 4.03 11.22 -5.75
C TYR A 91 4.46 9.87 -5.15
N LEU A 92 5.13 9.04 -5.96
CA LEU A 92 5.86 7.88 -5.43
C LEU A 92 7.04 8.35 -4.57
N PHE A 93 7.12 7.84 -3.34
CA PHE A 93 8.11 8.21 -2.33
C PHE A 93 8.73 6.98 -1.66
N GLY A 94 9.89 7.14 -0.99
CA GLY A 94 10.56 6.07 -0.23
C GLY A 94 11.57 5.20 -1.01
N SER A 95 12.15 4.21 -0.32
CA SER A 95 13.21 3.31 -0.84
C SER A 95 12.72 2.34 -1.93
N GLN A 96 11.42 2.28 -2.17
CA GLN A 96 10.80 1.40 -3.14
C GLN A 96 10.82 1.93 -4.57
N ARG A 97 11.25 3.19 -4.78
CA ARG A 97 11.64 3.69 -6.12
C ARG A 97 12.63 2.76 -6.82
N SER A 98 13.44 1.98 -6.08
CA SER A 98 14.42 1.06 -6.66
C SER A 98 13.88 -0.38 -6.79
N SER A 99 13.18 -0.91 -5.77
CA SER A 99 12.71 -2.31 -5.78
C SER A 99 11.44 -2.53 -6.60
N ILE A 100 10.50 -1.58 -6.60
CA ILE A 100 9.28 -1.65 -7.43
C ILE A 100 9.61 -1.29 -8.88
N ALA A 101 10.53 -0.34 -9.12
CA ALA A 101 11.05 -0.13 -10.46
C ALA A 101 11.74 -1.39 -10.99
N ALA A 102 12.50 -2.13 -10.17
CA ALA A 102 13.06 -3.43 -10.58
C ALA A 102 11.98 -4.47 -10.93
N ILE A 103 10.87 -4.56 -10.17
CA ILE A 103 9.75 -5.47 -10.44
C ILE A 103 8.91 -5.02 -11.67
N LEU A 104 8.76 -3.71 -11.88
CA LEU A 104 8.04 -3.15 -13.03
C LEU A 104 8.90 -3.15 -14.30
N LEU A 105 10.23 -3.01 -14.19
CA LEU A 105 11.20 -3.10 -15.29
C LEU A 105 11.50 -4.56 -15.66
N SER A 106 11.50 -5.50 -14.71
CA SER A 106 11.58 -6.94 -15.04
C SER A 106 10.36 -7.46 -15.79
N LYS A 107 9.21 -6.75 -15.69
CA LYS A 107 8.01 -7.04 -16.48
C LYS A 107 8.21 -6.82 -18.00
N HIS A 108 9.23 -6.06 -18.41
CA HIS A 108 9.63 -5.94 -19.82
C HIS A 108 10.42 -7.16 -20.34
N SER A 109 10.84 -8.06 -19.46
CA SER A 109 11.58 -9.29 -19.79
C SER A 109 10.83 -10.52 -19.24
N GLY A 110 9.74 -10.89 -19.91
CA GLY A 110 9.19 -12.24 -20.02
C GLY A 110 9.04 -13.13 -18.77
N GLN A 111 7.77 -13.40 -18.41
CA GLN A 111 7.31 -14.55 -17.60
C GLN A 111 7.84 -14.54 -16.14
N TYR A 112 7.07 -14.85 -15.09
CA TYR A 112 6.57 -16.18 -14.75
C TYR A 112 5.49 -16.10 -13.64
N VAL A 113 4.54 -17.02 -13.76
CA VAL A 113 4.04 -17.97 -12.74
C VAL A 113 3.51 -17.38 -11.43
N CYS A 114 2.18 -17.29 -11.38
CA CYS A 114 1.43 -17.47 -10.13
C CYS A 114 1.69 -18.90 -9.63
N VAL A 115 2.44 -19.03 -8.53
CA VAL A 115 2.46 -20.28 -7.77
C VAL A 115 1.18 -20.31 -6.95
N ASN A 116 0.41 -21.37 -7.18
CA ASN A 116 -0.84 -21.73 -6.52
C ASN A 116 -0.59 -22.20 -5.09
#